data_AF-A0A557WUK0-F1
#
_entry.id   AF-A0A557WUK0-F1
#
_cell.length_a   1.000
_cell.length_b   1.000
_cell.length_c   1.000
_cell.angle_alpha   90.00
_cell.angle_beta   90.00
_cell.angle_gamma   90.00
#
_symmetry.space_group_name_H-M   'P 1'
#
loop_
_entity.id
_entity.type
_entity.pdbx_description
1 polymer ?
#
loop_
_entity_poly.entity_id
_entity_poly.type
_entity_poly.pdbx_seq_one_letter_code
_entity_poly.pdbx_strand_id
1 'polypeptide(L)'
;FAFIDDHSRLLVGYRFGFAEDTVRLAAALRPALSSRGVPAGIYVDNGSAFVDAWLLRACAKLGIRLVHSTPGRPQGRGKIERFFRTVREQFLVEVTDTASEDLAAAGVDHTSALLELNRLFMAWVETEYHRRVHTETGQPPLDRWGAGWDRVGRTPAIPSADDLTEAFLWSEYRVVTKTATVSLHANTYQVDAGLVGRKVELVFSPFDLEAVEVRYRDKSFGKALPHTISRHAHPKARPETPQPEPPPATEIDYLRLTADAHHAQLSREERIGFNSIYINGQIPGQLSIADLTPSGDVDNEGEVSA
;
A
#
# COMPACT_ATOMS: atom_id res chain seq x y z
N PHE A 1 -11.96 10.50 0.31
CA PHE A 1 -11.78 11.17 -1.00
C PHE A 1 -12.54 10.43 -2.09
N ALA A 2 -13.08 11.14 -3.08
CA ALA A 2 -13.65 10.55 -4.29
C ALA A 2 -13.47 11.49 -5.49
N PHE A 3 -13.27 10.89 -6.67
CA PHE A 3 -13.10 11.54 -7.96
C PHE A 3 -14.13 10.96 -8.93
N ILE A 4 -14.90 11.84 -9.55
CA ILE A 4 -15.97 11.50 -10.47
C ILE A 4 -15.66 12.05 -11.86
N ASP A 5 -15.89 11.24 -12.89
CA ASP A 5 -15.80 11.69 -14.27
C ASP A 5 -16.96 12.61 -14.65
N ASP A 6 -16.63 13.73 -15.29
CA ASP A 6 -17.58 14.81 -15.59
C ASP A 6 -18.58 14.45 -16.70
N HIS A 7 -18.22 13.53 -17.59
CA HIS A 7 -19.09 13.11 -18.71
C HIS A 7 -20.01 11.96 -18.31
N SER A 8 -19.45 10.91 -17.71
CA SER A 8 -20.11 9.62 -17.48
C SER A 8 -20.73 9.48 -16.09
N ARG A 9 -20.29 10.29 -15.11
CA ARG A 9 -20.58 10.10 -13.67
C ARG A 9 -19.91 8.86 -13.06
N LEU A 10 -19.01 8.20 -13.79
CA LEU A 10 -18.24 7.06 -13.29
C LEU A 10 -17.30 7.54 -12.18
N LEU A 11 -17.20 6.78 -11.09
CA LEU A 11 -16.19 7.04 -10.07
C LEU A 11 -14.87 6.45 -10.55
N VAL A 12 -13.88 7.32 -10.74
CA VAL A 12 -12.55 6.90 -11.21
C VAL A 12 -11.62 6.56 -10.05
N GLY A 13 -11.81 7.19 -8.89
CA GLY A 13 -10.97 7.00 -7.71
C GLY A 13 -11.71 7.33 -6.44
N TYR A 14 -11.55 6.53 -5.40
CA TYR A 14 -12.27 6.73 -4.15
C TYR A 14 -11.63 5.94 -3.02
N ARG A 15 -11.76 6.47 -1.80
CA ARG A 15 -11.26 5.84 -0.57
C ARG A 15 -11.88 6.50 0.66
N PHE A 16 -12.33 5.69 1.62
CA PHE A 16 -12.59 6.10 3.00
C PHE A 16 -11.30 6.18 3.80
N GLY A 17 -11.20 7.17 4.67
CA GLY A 17 -10.10 7.33 5.61
C GLY A 17 -10.51 8.21 6.79
N PHE A 18 -9.72 8.20 7.85
CA PHE A 18 -10.00 8.97 9.07
C PHE A 18 -9.51 10.42 9.01
N ALA A 19 -8.75 10.79 7.97
CA ALA A 19 -8.20 12.13 7.78
C ALA A 19 -8.24 12.57 6.32
N GLU A 20 -8.44 13.88 6.12
CA GLU A 20 -8.39 14.53 4.83
C GLU A 20 -7.01 15.18 4.61
N ASP A 21 -6.02 14.37 4.23
CA ASP A 21 -4.67 14.84 3.93
C ASP A 21 -4.14 14.37 2.57
N THR A 22 -3.01 14.94 2.16
CA THR A 22 -2.33 14.69 0.88
C THR A 22 -1.97 13.22 0.67
N VAL A 23 -1.63 12.47 1.72
CA VAL A 23 -1.24 11.06 1.63
C VAL A 23 -2.46 10.19 1.36
N ARG A 24 -3.58 10.46 2.03
CA ARG A 24 -4.85 9.77 1.78
C ARG A 24 -5.42 10.13 0.41
N LEU A 25 -5.26 11.38 -0.01
CA LEU A 25 -5.59 11.81 -1.36
C LEU A 25 -4.80 11.01 -2.40
N ALA A 26 -3.48 10.87 -2.19
CA ALA A 26 -2.61 10.06 -3.05
C ALA A 26 -3.06 8.60 -3.11
N ALA A 27 -3.46 8.03 -1.96
CA ALA A 27 -3.95 6.66 -1.87
C ALA A 27 -5.26 6.43 -2.64
N ALA A 28 -6.09 7.46 -2.82
CA ALA A 28 -7.28 7.40 -3.67
C ALA A 28 -6.98 7.66 -5.15
N LEU A 29 -6.05 8.59 -5.45
CA LEU A 29 -5.75 9.02 -6.81
C LEU A 29 -4.84 8.04 -7.57
N ARG A 30 -3.86 7.41 -6.92
CA ARG A 30 -2.92 6.49 -7.58
C ARG A 30 -3.62 5.31 -8.27
N PRO A 31 -4.53 4.58 -7.60
CA PRO A 31 -5.24 3.47 -8.24
C PRO A 31 -6.17 3.96 -9.35
N ALA A 32 -6.71 5.17 -9.23
CA ALA A 32 -7.57 5.79 -10.23
C ALA A 32 -6.83 6.00 -11.55
N LEU A 33 -5.65 6.62 -11.47
CA LEU A 33 -4.81 6.89 -12.64
C LEU A 33 -4.29 5.59 -13.27
N SER A 34 -3.96 4.59 -12.45
CA SER A 34 -3.51 3.27 -12.90
C SER A 34 -4.60 2.51 -13.68
N SER A 35 -5.85 2.54 -13.20
CA SER A 35 -6.94 1.72 -13.75
C SER A 35 -7.81 2.44 -14.78
N ARG A 36 -8.00 3.75 -14.64
CA ARG A 36 -8.91 4.55 -15.49
C ARG A 36 -8.16 5.59 -16.34
N GLY A 37 -6.84 5.67 -16.20
CA GLY A 37 -5.96 6.51 -17.01
C GLY A 37 -5.80 7.94 -16.52
N VAL A 38 -4.91 8.67 -17.19
CA VAL A 38 -4.56 10.05 -16.90
C VAL A 38 -5.56 11.02 -17.54
N PRO A 39 -6.28 11.85 -16.74
CA PRO A 39 -7.22 12.82 -17.30
C PRO A 39 -6.50 14.07 -17.81
N ALA A 40 -7.15 14.81 -18.71
CA ALA A 40 -6.64 16.10 -19.18
C ALA A 40 -6.60 17.18 -18.07
N GLY A 41 -7.44 17.03 -17.04
CA GLY A 41 -7.44 17.91 -15.88
C GLY A 41 -8.24 17.35 -14.72
N ILE A 42 -7.92 17.85 -13.53
CA ILE A 42 -8.59 17.52 -12.27
C ILE A 42 -9.16 18.83 -11.70
N TYR A 43 -10.46 18.83 -11.42
CA TYR A 43 -11.14 19.95 -10.78
C TYR A 43 -11.37 19.65 -9.30
N VAL A 44 -10.78 20.46 -8.42
CA VAL A 44 -10.81 20.28 -6.96
C VAL A 44 -11.12 21.61 -6.27
N ASP A 45 -11.46 21.56 -4.99
CA ASP A 45 -11.59 22.78 -4.20
C ASP A 45 -10.22 23.27 -3.68
N ASN A 46 -10.25 24.25 -2.77
CA ASN A 46 -9.05 24.80 -2.14
C ASN A 46 -8.74 24.15 -0.79
N GLY A 47 -9.23 22.92 -0.55
CA GLY A 47 -8.88 22.16 0.64
C GLY A 47 -7.36 21.94 0.73
N SER A 48 -6.83 21.89 1.95
CA SER A 48 -5.38 21.82 2.20
C SER A 48 -4.70 20.62 1.53
N ALA A 49 -5.39 19.48 1.43
CA ALA A 49 -4.90 18.30 0.71
C ALA A 49 -4.73 18.53 -0.81
N PHE A 50 -5.52 19.44 -1.39
CA PHE A 50 -5.51 19.73 -2.83
C PHE A 50 -4.56 20.86 -3.22
N VAL A 51 -4.22 21.75 -2.29
CA VAL A 51 -3.28 22.87 -2.52
C VAL A 51 -1.82 22.46 -2.26
N ASP A 52 -1.58 21.19 -1.90
CA ASP A 52 -0.24 20.69 -1.58
C ASP A 52 0.69 20.70 -2.81
N ALA A 53 1.94 21.14 -2.59
CA ALA A 53 2.98 21.17 -3.62
C ALA A 53 3.24 19.79 -4.25
N TRP A 54 3.02 18.71 -3.48
CA TRP A 54 3.11 17.34 -4.00
C TRP A 54 2.07 17.08 -5.11
N LEU A 55 0.81 17.46 -4.92
CA LEU A 55 -0.24 17.19 -5.91
C LEU A 55 0.04 17.96 -7.21
N LEU A 56 0.49 19.22 -7.08
CA LEU A 56 0.91 20.02 -8.21
C LEU A 56 2.04 19.36 -9.01
N ARG A 57 3.06 18.83 -8.33
CA ARG A 57 4.15 18.08 -8.98
C ARG A 57 3.64 16.82 -9.67
N ALA A 58 2.84 16.01 -8.97
CA ALA A 58 2.29 14.77 -9.51
C ALA A 58 1.47 15.03 -10.78
N CYS A 59 0.58 16.03 -10.73
CA CYS A 59 -0.20 16.47 -11.88
C CYS A 59 0.69 16.98 -13.02
N ALA A 60 1.69 17.81 -12.74
CA ALA A 60 2.61 18.32 -13.75
C ALA A 60 3.41 17.20 -14.43
N LYS A 61 3.89 16.19 -13.68
CA LYS A 61 4.63 15.04 -14.23
C LYS A 61 3.76 14.19 -15.17
N LEU A 62 2.48 14.07 -14.87
CA LEU A 62 1.53 13.31 -15.70
C LEU A 62 0.83 14.17 -16.76
N GLY A 63 1.16 15.47 -16.87
CA GLY A 63 0.50 16.38 -17.82
C GLY A 63 -0.96 16.71 -17.48
N ILE A 64 -1.38 16.51 -16.23
CA ILE A 64 -2.72 16.79 -15.74
C ILE A 64 -2.82 18.28 -15.39
N ARG A 65 -3.82 18.97 -15.93
CA ARG A 65 -4.14 20.35 -15.51
C ARG A 65 -4.91 20.34 -14.18
N LEU A 66 -4.28 20.77 -13.09
CA LEU A 66 -4.97 20.97 -11.82
C LEU A 66 -5.72 22.31 -11.84
N VAL A 67 -7.04 22.26 -11.61
CA VAL A 67 -7.92 23.44 -11.61
C VAL A 67 -8.61 23.53 -10.25
N HIS A 68 -8.48 24.67 -9.60
CA HIS A 68 -9.15 24.94 -8.32
C HIS A 68 -10.44 25.74 -8.53
N SER A 69 -11.45 25.44 -7.72
CA SER A 69 -12.67 26.25 -7.65
C SER A 69 -12.34 27.69 -7.28
N THR A 70 -12.98 28.66 -7.94
CA THR A 70 -12.84 30.08 -7.55
C THR A 70 -13.45 30.28 -6.15
N PRO A 71 -12.76 30.96 -5.22
CA PRO A 71 -13.32 31.28 -3.92
C PRO A 71 -14.70 31.95 -4.05
N GLY A 72 -15.69 31.46 -3.31
CA GLY A 72 -17.06 31.99 -3.33
C GLY A 72 -17.92 31.61 -4.55
N ARG A 73 -17.42 30.78 -5.49
CA ARG A 73 -18.21 30.26 -6.62
C ARG A 73 -18.15 28.73 -6.69
N PRO A 74 -19.00 28.01 -5.92
CA PRO A 74 -18.98 26.54 -5.86
C PRO A 74 -19.57 25.84 -7.10
N GLN A 75 -19.81 26.56 -8.21
CA GLN A 75 -20.66 26.16 -9.34
C GLN A 75 -20.17 24.97 -10.19
N GLY A 76 -19.17 24.21 -9.75
CA GLY A 76 -18.72 22.97 -10.39
C GLY A 76 -18.83 21.70 -9.52
N ARG A 77 -19.16 21.83 -8.23
CA ARG A 77 -19.07 20.70 -7.27
C ARG A 77 -20.37 19.91 -7.10
N GLY A 78 -21.47 20.37 -7.69
CA GLY A 78 -22.78 19.74 -7.50
C GLY A 78 -22.84 18.26 -7.89
N LYS A 79 -22.01 17.82 -8.86
CA LYS A 79 -21.94 16.42 -9.29
C LYS A 79 -21.37 15.52 -8.18
N ILE A 80 -20.22 15.90 -7.60
CA ILE A 80 -19.61 15.13 -6.51
C ILE A 80 -20.39 15.25 -5.20
N GLU A 81 -20.95 16.43 -4.91
CA GLU A 81 -21.82 16.64 -3.74
C GLU A 81 -23.09 15.78 -3.81
N ARG A 82 -23.70 15.66 -5.00
CA ARG A 82 -24.83 14.75 -5.23
C ARG A 82 -24.42 13.29 -5.06
N PHE A 83 -23.26 12.91 -5.59
CA PHE A 83 -22.72 11.56 -5.38
C PHE A 83 -22.55 11.24 -3.89
N PHE A 84 -21.97 12.14 -3.09
CA PHE A 84 -21.84 11.91 -1.65
C PHE A 84 -23.19 11.81 -0.92
N ARG A 85 -24.24 12.44 -1.44
CA ARG A 85 -25.60 12.20 -0.96
C ARG A 85 -26.06 10.77 -1.29
N THR A 86 -25.84 10.29 -2.50
CA THR A 86 -26.13 8.90 -2.90
C THR A 86 -25.40 7.88 -2.02
N VAL A 87 -24.13 8.10 -1.71
CA VAL A 87 -23.37 7.23 -0.78
C VAL A 87 -24.05 7.16 0.59
N ARG A 88 -24.47 8.31 1.14
CA ARG A 88 -25.17 8.36 2.42
C ARG A 88 -26.52 7.67 2.40
N GLU A 89 -27.29 7.85 1.33
CA GLU A 89 -28.66 7.32 1.21
C GLU A 89 -28.73 5.82 0.88
N GLN A 90 -27.67 5.25 0.29
CA GLN A 90 -27.72 3.89 -0.26
C GLN A 90 -26.65 2.96 0.28
N PHE A 91 -25.44 3.45 0.54
CA PHE A 91 -24.36 2.61 1.03
C PHE A 91 -24.25 2.68 2.55
N LEU A 92 -24.16 3.90 3.11
CA LEU A 92 -23.95 4.07 4.55
C LEU A 92 -25.16 3.66 5.41
N VAL A 93 -26.36 3.56 4.84
CA VAL A 93 -27.54 3.03 5.56
C VAL A 93 -27.40 1.54 5.86
N GLU A 94 -26.65 0.80 5.04
CA GLU A 94 -26.40 -0.64 5.22
C GLU A 94 -25.16 -0.91 6.09
N VAL A 95 -24.32 0.11 6.30
CA VAL A 95 -23.17 0.03 7.19
C VAL A 95 -23.67 0.28 8.61
N THR A 96 -23.64 -0.75 9.44
CA THR A 96 -24.03 -0.61 10.85
C THR A 96 -23.15 0.43 11.53
N ASP A 97 -23.77 1.43 12.16
CA ASP A 97 -23.09 2.36 13.05
C ASP A 97 -22.45 1.57 14.18
N THR A 98 -21.15 1.27 14.03
CA THR A 98 -20.39 0.48 14.98
C THR A 98 -19.52 1.44 15.77
N ALA A 99 -19.76 1.55 17.07
CA ALA A 99 -18.92 2.39 17.92
C ALA A 99 -17.52 1.79 18.01
N SER A 100 -16.53 2.62 18.34
CA SER A 100 -15.15 2.13 18.59
C SER A 100 -15.11 1.10 19.72
N GLU A 101 -16.03 1.20 20.68
CA GLU A 101 -16.20 0.26 21.79
C GLU A 101 -16.70 -1.10 21.31
N ASP A 102 -17.63 -1.13 20.35
CA ASP A 102 -18.16 -2.36 19.76
C ASP A 102 -17.10 -3.08 18.91
N LEU A 103 -16.30 -2.32 18.15
CA LEU A 103 -15.16 -2.87 17.40
C LEU A 103 -14.13 -3.52 18.35
N ALA A 104 -13.82 -2.84 19.45
CA ALA A 104 -12.91 -3.37 20.46
C ALA A 104 -13.48 -4.63 21.13
N ALA A 105 -14.78 -4.65 21.44
CA ALA A 105 -15.45 -5.83 22.00
C ALA A 105 -15.47 -7.02 21.03
N ALA A 106 -15.55 -6.76 19.72
CA ALA A 106 -15.45 -7.77 18.67
C ALA A 106 -14.00 -8.20 18.35
N GLY A 107 -12.99 -7.58 18.98
CA GLY A 107 -11.58 -7.84 18.70
C GLY A 107 -11.11 -7.36 17.33
N VAL A 108 -11.83 -6.41 16.71
CA VAL A 108 -11.52 -5.85 15.40
C VAL A 108 -10.84 -4.50 15.59
N ASP A 109 -9.61 -4.37 15.10
CA ASP A 109 -8.92 -3.08 15.12
C ASP A 109 -9.48 -2.10 14.06
N HIS A 110 -9.28 -0.79 14.27
CA HIS A 110 -9.78 0.26 13.36
C HIS A 110 -9.21 0.18 11.95
N THR A 111 -7.98 -0.32 11.77
CA THR A 111 -7.37 -0.48 10.44
C THR A 111 -8.09 -1.58 9.67
N SER A 112 -8.30 -2.73 10.30
CA SER A 112 -9.05 -3.87 9.75
C SER A 112 -10.49 -3.46 9.40
N ALA A 113 -11.17 -2.73 10.28
CA ALA A 113 -12.51 -2.20 10.02
C ALA A 113 -12.53 -1.25 8.81
N LEU A 114 -11.57 -0.34 8.69
CA LEU A 114 -11.49 0.59 7.56
C LEU A 114 -11.16 -0.11 6.24
N LEU A 115 -10.31 -1.14 6.26
CA LEU A 115 -10.03 -1.97 5.09
C LEU A 115 -11.29 -2.68 4.62
N GLU A 116 -12.06 -3.24 5.55
CA GLU A 116 -13.33 -3.90 5.24
C GLU A 116 -14.36 -2.91 4.68
N LEU A 117 -14.49 -1.72 5.27
CA LEU A 117 -15.36 -0.66 4.74
C LEU A 117 -14.99 -0.29 3.31
N ASN A 118 -13.69 -0.12 3.01
CA ASN A 118 -13.22 0.18 1.66
C ASN A 118 -13.48 -0.99 0.70
N ARG A 119 -13.37 -2.24 1.16
CA ARG A 119 -13.68 -3.44 0.36
C ARG A 119 -15.16 -3.49 -0.01
N LEU A 120 -16.05 -3.32 0.97
CA LEU A 120 -17.50 -3.28 0.77
C LEU A 120 -17.89 -2.12 -0.14
N PHE A 121 -17.30 -0.95 0.06
CA PHE A 121 -17.57 0.22 -0.77
C PHE A 121 -17.12 0.00 -2.22
N MET A 122 -15.94 -0.59 -2.44
CA MET A 122 -15.48 -0.94 -3.79
C MET A 122 -16.45 -1.90 -4.48
N ALA A 123 -16.93 -2.93 -3.77
CA ALA A 123 -17.93 -3.86 -4.31
C ALA A 123 -19.21 -3.10 -4.69
N TRP A 124 -19.78 -2.30 -3.80
CA TRP A 124 -20.97 -1.51 -4.07
C TRP A 124 -20.78 -0.55 -5.25
N VAL A 125 -19.63 0.12 -5.35
CA VAL A 125 -19.37 1.03 -6.48
C VAL A 125 -19.37 0.27 -7.82
N GLU A 126 -18.66 -0.86 -7.91
CA GLU A 126 -18.45 -1.58 -9.16
C GLU A 126 -19.64 -2.47 -9.57
N THR A 127 -20.41 -2.99 -8.62
CA THR A 127 -21.57 -3.87 -8.91
C THR A 127 -22.88 -3.11 -8.96
N GLU A 128 -23.07 -2.07 -8.14
CA GLU A 128 -24.33 -1.34 -8.04
C GLU A 128 -24.26 0.04 -8.72
N TYR A 129 -23.40 0.93 -8.21
CA TYR A 129 -23.40 2.33 -8.64
C TYR A 129 -23.05 2.49 -10.12
N HIS A 130 -21.98 1.84 -10.59
CA HIS A 130 -21.52 1.92 -11.99
C HIS A 130 -22.50 1.31 -13.00
N ARG A 131 -23.35 0.38 -12.56
CA ARG A 131 -24.26 -0.38 -13.43
C ARG A 131 -25.70 0.13 -13.39
N ARG A 132 -26.05 0.93 -12.37
CA ARG A 132 -27.39 1.51 -12.25
C ARG A 132 -27.56 2.68 -13.20
N VAL A 133 -28.71 2.74 -13.87
CA VAL A 133 -29.09 3.87 -14.73
C VAL A 133 -29.08 5.16 -13.91
N HIS A 134 -28.22 6.10 -14.28
CA HIS A 134 -28.10 7.37 -13.57
C HIS A 134 -29.20 8.34 -14.02
N THR A 135 -29.92 8.92 -13.05
CA THR A 135 -31.16 9.69 -13.30
C THR A 135 -30.98 10.90 -14.21
N GLU A 136 -29.85 11.61 -14.13
CA GLU A 136 -29.57 12.78 -14.98
C GLU A 136 -29.13 12.41 -16.40
N THR A 137 -28.40 11.29 -16.58
CA THR A 137 -27.78 10.93 -17.87
C THR A 137 -28.61 9.90 -18.63
N GLY A 138 -29.55 9.22 -17.96
CA GLY A 138 -30.37 8.15 -18.52
C GLY A 138 -29.60 6.88 -18.87
N GLN A 139 -28.34 6.75 -18.43
CA GLN A 139 -27.45 5.65 -18.78
C GLN A 139 -26.65 5.18 -17.56
N PRO A 140 -26.29 3.89 -17.46
CA PRO A 140 -25.30 3.43 -16.49
C PRO A 140 -23.96 4.17 -16.66
N PRO A 141 -23.32 4.63 -15.58
CA PRO A 141 -22.04 5.32 -15.67
C PRO A 141 -20.95 4.54 -16.41
N LEU A 142 -20.89 3.22 -16.22
CA LEU A 142 -19.91 2.36 -16.89
C LEU A 142 -20.12 2.29 -18.39
N ASP A 143 -21.36 2.09 -18.82
CA ASP A 143 -21.72 2.03 -20.25
C ASP A 143 -21.46 3.39 -20.92
N ARG A 144 -21.82 4.47 -20.23
CA ARG A 144 -21.58 5.83 -20.71
C ARG A 144 -20.10 6.17 -20.82
N TRP A 145 -19.27 5.63 -19.92
CA TRP A 145 -17.82 5.76 -19.99
C TRP A 145 -17.26 5.04 -21.22
N GLY A 146 -17.62 3.77 -21.42
CA GLY A 146 -17.19 2.97 -22.58
C GLY A 146 -17.61 3.62 -23.90
N ALA A 147 -18.90 3.94 -24.04
CA ALA A 147 -19.43 4.59 -25.23
C ALA A 147 -18.81 5.97 -25.50
N GLY A 148 -18.35 6.68 -24.46
CA GLY A 148 -17.62 7.93 -24.58
C GLY A 148 -16.27 7.73 -25.30
N TRP A 149 -15.53 6.69 -24.92
CA TRP A 149 -14.25 6.34 -25.53
C TRP A 149 -14.40 5.79 -26.95
N ASP A 150 -15.41 4.95 -27.18
CA ASP A 150 -15.73 4.43 -28.51
C ASP A 150 -16.04 5.57 -29.49
N ARG A 151 -16.80 6.58 -29.04
CA ARG A 151 -17.15 7.75 -29.86
C ARG A 151 -15.93 8.56 -30.30
N VAL A 152 -14.92 8.70 -29.43
CA VAL A 152 -13.70 9.45 -29.77
C VAL A 152 -12.65 8.59 -30.48
N GLY A 153 -12.88 7.28 -30.60
CA GLY A 153 -11.97 6.34 -31.25
C GLY A 153 -10.62 6.23 -30.54
N ARG A 154 -10.59 6.39 -29.21
CA ARG A 154 -9.38 6.34 -28.38
C ARG A 154 -9.66 5.60 -27.08
N THR A 155 -8.60 5.19 -26.39
CA THR A 155 -8.66 4.63 -25.03
C THR A 155 -8.05 5.61 -24.03
N PRO A 156 -8.36 5.47 -22.73
CA PRO A 156 -7.65 6.22 -21.69
C PRO A 156 -6.14 6.01 -21.79
N ALA A 157 -5.37 7.07 -21.56
CA ALA A 157 -3.91 6.98 -21.48
C ALA A 157 -3.53 6.38 -20.12
N ILE A 158 -3.20 5.08 -20.08
CA ILE A 158 -2.72 4.41 -18.87
C ILE A 158 -1.23 4.74 -18.69
N PRO A 159 -0.82 5.32 -17.56
CA PRO A 159 0.60 5.61 -17.31
C PRO A 159 1.36 4.31 -17.04
N SER A 160 2.65 4.28 -17.36
CA SER A 160 3.50 3.16 -16.94
C SER A 160 3.61 3.12 -15.40
N ALA A 161 3.94 1.95 -14.85
CA ALA A 161 4.17 1.82 -13.41
C ALA A 161 5.30 2.73 -12.91
N ASP A 162 6.31 2.97 -13.75
CA ASP A 162 7.45 3.83 -13.44
C ASP A 162 7.05 5.31 -13.47
N ASP A 163 6.32 5.76 -14.51
CA ASP A 163 5.81 7.13 -14.59
C ASP A 163 4.89 7.45 -13.41
N LEU A 164 4.02 6.49 -13.06
CA LEU A 164 3.12 6.63 -11.93
C LEU A 164 3.88 6.64 -10.60
N THR A 165 4.93 5.84 -10.46
CA THR A 165 5.75 5.85 -9.25
C THR A 165 6.50 7.19 -9.12
N GLU A 166 7.14 7.64 -10.19
CA GLU A 166 7.87 8.91 -10.25
C GLU A 166 6.98 10.13 -9.95
N ALA A 167 5.75 10.15 -10.50
CA ALA A 167 4.78 11.20 -10.24
C ALA A 167 4.38 11.28 -8.76
N PHE A 168 4.35 10.15 -8.05
CA PHE A 168 3.93 10.06 -6.66
C PHE A 168 5.08 10.26 -5.65
N LEU A 169 6.33 10.33 -6.12
CA LEU A 169 7.45 10.74 -5.27
C LEU A 169 7.32 12.20 -4.84
N TRP A 170 7.77 12.46 -3.62
CA TRP A 170 7.83 13.78 -3.02
C TRP A 170 9.15 14.43 -3.38
N SER A 171 9.17 15.76 -3.46
CA SER A 171 10.39 16.49 -3.77
C SER A 171 10.55 17.71 -2.90
N GLU A 172 11.77 17.95 -2.42
CA GLU A 172 12.13 19.18 -1.74
C GLU A 172 13.47 19.72 -2.20
N TYR A 173 13.55 21.04 -2.40
CA TYR A 173 14.81 21.67 -2.75
C TYR A 173 15.63 21.98 -1.50
N ARG A 174 16.93 21.66 -1.55
CA ARG A 174 17.90 21.97 -0.50
C ARG A 174 19.21 22.49 -1.11
N VAL A 175 19.94 23.29 -0.35
CA VAL A 175 21.28 23.74 -0.74
C VAL A 175 22.30 22.82 -0.07
N VAL A 176 23.24 22.29 -0.85
CA VAL A 176 24.30 21.43 -0.33
C VAL A 176 25.31 22.25 0.46
N THR A 177 25.62 21.80 1.67
CA THR A 177 26.56 22.45 2.59
C THR A 177 28.01 22.31 2.10
N LYS A 178 28.94 23.02 2.75
CA LYS A 178 30.39 22.91 2.47
C LYS A 178 30.96 21.50 2.72
N THR A 179 30.29 20.70 3.55
CA THR A 179 30.68 19.33 3.89
C THR A 179 29.99 18.28 3.01
N ALA A 180 29.41 18.69 1.87
CA ALA A 180 28.68 17.81 0.96
C ALA A 180 27.49 17.09 1.63
N THR A 181 26.76 17.80 2.51
CA THR A 181 25.57 17.25 3.17
C THR A 181 24.31 18.09 2.89
N VAL A 182 23.14 17.47 3.08
CA VAL A 182 21.83 18.11 3.03
C VAL A 182 20.97 17.65 4.20
N SER A 183 20.11 18.53 4.71
CA SER A 183 19.17 18.20 5.79
C SER A 183 17.74 18.14 5.28
N LEU A 184 17.02 17.09 5.66
CA LEU A 184 15.63 16.82 5.27
C LEU A 184 14.92 16.13 6.44
N HIS A 185 13.80 16.69 6.91
CA HIS A 185 12.98 16.15 8.02
C HIS A 185 13.74 15.66 9.27
N ALA A 186 14.68 16.46 9.79
CA ALA A 186 15.55 16.12 10.93
C ALA A 186 16.54 14.97 10.67
N ASN A 187 16.71 14.60 9.41
CA ASN A 187 17.78 13.73 8.94
C ASN A 187 18.85 14.54 8.21
N THR A 188 20.05 13.98 8.15
CA THR A 188 21.17 14.49 7.36
C THR A 188 21.66 13.41 6.41
N TYR A 189 21.89 13.79 5.15
CA TYR A 189 22.37 12.91 4.10
C TYR A 189 23.64 13.46 3.49
N GLN A 190 24.56 12.58 3.13
CA GLN A 190 25.73 12.89 2.34
C GLN A 190 25.39 12.79 0.85
N VAL A 191 25.86 13.76 0.07
CA VAL A 191 25.65 13.85 -1.38
C VAL A 191 27.00 13.98 -2.08
N ASP A 192 26.98 13.96 -3.42
CA ASP A 192 28.18 14.19 -4.22
C ASP A 192 28.83 15.55 -3.90
N ALA A 193 30.13 15.53 -3.61
CA ALA A 193 30.93 16.72 -3.30
C ALA A 193 30.96 17.75 -4.45
N GLY A 194 30.77 17.32 -5.70
CA GLY A 194 30.63 18.21 -6.85
C GLY A 194 29.39 19.10 -6.81
N LEU A 195 28.44 18.81 -5.91
CA LEU A 195 27.21 19.58 -5.71
C LEU A 195 27.30 20.62 -4.59
N VAL A 196 28.44 20.76 -3.90
CA VAL A 196 28.63 21.74 -2.82
C VAL A 196 28.21 23.15 -3.26
N GLY A 197 27.39 23.81 -2.45
CA GLY A 197 26.85 25.15 -2.71
C GLY A 197 25.73 25.22 -3.76
N ARG A 198 25.37 24.09 -4.40
CA ARG A 198 24.30 24.04 -5.40
C ARG A 198 22.95 23.76 -4.72
N LYS A 199 21.89 24.32 -5.31
CA LYS A 199 20.50 23.97 -4.97
C LYS A 199 20.12 22.70 -5.72
N VAL A 200 19.88 21.62 -4.98
CA VAL A 200 19.52 20.29 -5.48
C VAL A 200 18.08 19.96 -5.12
N GLU A 201 17.42 19.14 -5.92
CA GLU A 201 16.12 18.54 -5.62
C GLU A 201 16.36 17.18 -4.94
N LEU A 202 15.75 16.96 -3.79
CA LEU A 202 15.73 15.68 -3.11
C LEU A 202 14.39 15.02 -3.39
N VAL A 203 14.41 13.88 -4.06
CA VAL A 203 13.22 13.11 -4.44
C VAL A 203 13.13 11.85 -3.59
N PHE A 204 11.99 11.60 -2.96
CA PHE A 204 11.87 10.54 -1.95
C PHE A 204 10.44 10.01 -1.82
N SER A 205 10.30 8.82 -1.23
CA SER A 205 9.00 8.28 -0.81
C SER A 205 8.60 8.88 0.54
N PRO A 206 7.34 9.32 0.73
CA PRO A 206 6.92 9.85 2.02
C PRO A 206 6.92 8.78 3.14
N PHE A 207 6.94 7.50 2.78
CA PHE A 207 6.95 6.37 3.72
C PHE A 207 8.36 5.85 4.01
N ASP A 208 9.36 6.26 3.23
CA ASP A 208 10.74 5.80 3.35
C ASP A 208 11.69 6.95 3.03
N LEU A 209 12.29 7.49 4.10
CA LEU A 209 13.30 8.54 4.04
C LEU A 209 14.74 7.98 3.99
N GLU A 210 14.96 6.67 3.93
CA GLU A 210 16.30 6.10 3.74
C GLU A 210 16.71 6.14 2.26
N ALA A 211 15.73 5.96 1.36
CA ALA A 211 15.92 6.04 -0.08
C ALA A 211 15.61 7.45 -0.62
N VAL A 212 16.60 8.36 -0.54
CA VAL A 212 16.50 9.72 -1.12
C VAL A 212 17.36 9.80 -2.38
N GLU A 213 16.77 10.20 -3.50
CA GLU A 213 17.47 10.50 -4.76
C GLU A 213 17.83 11.98 -4.85
N VAL A 214 19.04 12.30 -5.31
CA VAL A 214 19.49 13.68 -5.52
C VAL A 214 19.44 14.02 -7.00
N ARG A 215 18.77 15.12 -7.35
CA ARG A 215 18.71 15.64 -8.71
C ARG A 215 19.22 17.07 -8.79
N TYR A 216 19.92 17.39 -9.87
CA TYR A 216 20.39 18.73 -10.16
C TYR A 216 20.22 19.04 -11.66
N ARG A 217 19.48 20.12 -11.97
CA ARG A 217 19.13 20.50 -13.35
C ARG A 217 18.51 19.33 -14.14
N ASP A 218 17.52 18.69 -13.53
CA ASP A 218 16.78 17.54 -14.10
C ASP A 218 17.64 16.30 -14.38
N LYS A 219 18.87 16.23 -13.87
CA LYS A 219 19.73 15.05 -13.94
C LYS A 219 19.87 14.39 -12.58
N SER A 220 19.78 13.06 -12.54
CA SER A 220 20.06 12.28 -11.35
C SER A 220 21.56 12.27 -11.04
N PHE A 221 21.91 12.46 -9.77
CA PHE A 221 23.25 12.34 -9.21
C PHE A 221 23.35 11.14 -8.25
N GLY A 222 22.38 10.22 -8.32
CA GLY A 222 22.33 9.03 -7.48
C GLY A 222 21.65 9.25 -6.13
N LYS A 223 21.79 8.25 -5.25
CA LYS A 223 21.16 8.25 -3.93
C LYS A 223 21.99 9.05 -2.93
N ALA A 224 21.31 9.85 -2.11
CA ALA A 224 21.92 10.48 -0.95
C ALA A 224 22.20 9.40 0.11
N LEU A 225 23.42 9.34 0.63
CA LEU A 225 23.78 8.36 1.64
C LEU A 225 23.28 8.84 3.01
N PRO A 226 22.51 8.05 3.75
CA PRO A 226 22.12 8.37 5.11
C PRO A 226 23.35 8.65 5.99
N HIS A 227 23.44 9.85 6.57
CA HIS A 227 24.50 10.18 7.52
C HIS A 227 23.98 10.16 8.97
N THR A 228 22.81 10.76 9.18
CA THR A 228 22.09 10.68 10.47
C THR A 228 20.61 10.60 10.17
N ILE A 229 20.00 9.47 10.51
CA ILE A 229 18.56 9.26 10.39
C ILE A 229 17.98 9.24 11.80
N SER A 230 17.04 10.15 12.06
CA SER A 230 16.21 10.17 13.26
C SER A 230 14.76 9.82 12.95
N ARG A 231 14.29 10.12 11.74
CA ARG A 231 12.92 9.92 11.30
C ARG A 231 12.88 9.14 9.99
N HIS A 232 12.14 8.03 9.95
CA HIS A 232 12.09 7.16 8.76
C HIS A 232 10.94 7.50 7.79
N ALA A 233 9.95 8.29 8.22
CA ALA A 233 8.80 8.68 7.40
C ALA A 233 8.56 10.20 7.44
N HIS A 234 8.02 10.74 6.34
CA HIS A 234 7.66 12.15 6.24
C HIS A 234 6.64 12.56 7.32
N PRO A 235 6.72 13.76 7.95
CA PRO A 235 5.79 14.17 9.01
C PRO A 235 4.29 14.16 8.64
N LYS A 236 3.97 14.28 7.35
CA LYS A 236 2.61 14.15 6.80
C LYS A 236 2.17 12.70 6.52
N ALA A 237 3.10 11.74 6.47
CA ALA A 237 2.80 10.31 6.29
C ALA A 237 2.48 9.64 7.63
N ARG A 238 1.54 10.22 8.39
CA ARG A 238 1.09 9.63 9.65
C ARG A 238 0.30 8.35 9.37
N PRO A 239 0.42 7.30 10.20
CA PRO A 239 -0.42 6.10 10.08
C PRO A 239 -1.92 6.43 10.14
N GLU A 240 -2.75 5.55 9.58
CA GLU A 240 -4.21 5.72 9.49
C GLU A 240 -4.90 5.70 10.86
N THR A 241 -4.32 4.97 11.81
CA THR A 241 -4.74 4.93 13.21
C THR A 241 -3.57 5.39 14.07
N PRO A 242 -3.77 6.24 15.08
CA PRO A 242 -2.77 6.41 16.13
C PRO A 242 -2.46 5.04 16.72
N GLN A 243 -1.18 4.66 16.85
CA GLN A 243 -0.84 3.48 17.63
C GLN A 243 -1.40 3.68 19.04
N PRO A 244 -2.14 2.70 19.61
CA PRO A 244 -2.42 2.74 21.03
C PRO A 244 -1.08 2.83 21.77
N GLU A 245 -1.00 3.68 22.80
CA GLU A 245 0.20 3.75 23.64
C GLU A 245 0.55 2.33 24.09
N PRO A 246 1.82 1.89 23.95
CA PRO A 246 2.21 0.59 24.45
C PRO A 246 1.83 0.55 25.94
N PRO A 247 1.11 -0.48 26.40
CA PRO A 247 0.74 -0.57 27.80
C PRO A 247 2.01 -0.46 28.65
N PRO A 248 1.97 0.22 29.81
CA PRO A 248 3.12 0.29 30.69
C PRO A 248 3.61 -1.13 30.93
N ALA A 249 4.90 -1.35 30.70
CA ALA A 249 5.54 -2.65 30.87
C ALA A 249 5.25 -3.13 32.30
N THR A 250 4.26 -4.00 32.43
CA THR A 250 3.86 -4.51 33.72
C THR A 250 4.86 -5.61 34.03
N GLU A 251 5.56 -5.42 35.14
CA GLU A 251 6.57 -6.34 35.66
C GLU A 251 6.06 -7.78 35.58
N ILE A 252 6.88 -8.62 34.93
CA ILE A 252 6.71 -10.06 34.68
C ILE A 252 5.78 -10.38 33.50
N ASP A 253 6.38 -10.39 32.31
CA ASP A 253 5.83 -10.99 31.10
C ASP A 253 5.83 -12.52 31.21
N TYR A 254 4.82 -13.05 31.91
CA TYR A 254 4.60 -14.48 32.13
C TYR A 254 4.50 -15.26 30.82
N LEU A 255 3.92 -14.66 29.77
CA LEU A 255 3.77 -15.32 28.47
C LEU A 255 5.11 -15.48 27.76
N ARG A 256 6.00 -14.49 27.87
CA ARG A 256 7.36 -14.60 27.33
C ARG A 256 8.22 -15.57 28.13
N LEU A 257 8.09 -15.60 29.46
CA LEU A 257 8.72 -16.65 30.30
C LEU A 257 8.24 -18.06 29.92
N THR A 258 6.95 -18.22 29.61
CA THR A 258 6.37 -19.50 29.20
C THR A 258 6.80 -19.89 27.78
N ALA A 259 6.87 -18.91 26.87
CA ALA A 259 7.38 -19.11 25.51
C ALA A 259 8.87 -19.47 25.50
N ASP A 260 9.68 -18.81 26.34
CA ASP A 260 11.10 -19.10 26.52
C ASP A 260 11.31 -20.48 27.17
N ALA A 261 10.48 -20.86 28.14
CA ALA A 261 10.50 -22.20 28.74
C ALA A 261 10.12 -23.29 27.73
N HIS A 262 9.11 -23.05 26.89
CA HIS A 262 8.71 -23.96 25.82
C HIS A 262 9.78 -24.07 24.73
N HIS A 263 10.40 -22.96 24.31
CA HIS A 263 11.53 -22.98 23.38
C HIS A 263 12.76 -23.69 23.97
N ALA A 264 13.05 -23.48 25.26
CA ALA A 264 14.13 -24.17 25.98
C ALA A 264 13.84 -25.67 26.20
N GLN A 265 12.58 -26.07 26.18
CA GLN A 265 12.15 -27.47 26.23
C GLN A 265 12.24 -28.11 24.86
N LEU A 266 11.73 -27.47 23.80
CA LEU A 266 11.89 -27.91 22.41
C LEU A 266 13.37 -28.06 22.03
N SER A 267 14.23 -27.11 22.40
CA SER A 267 15.68 -27.19 22.12
C SER A 267 16.43 -28.22 22.99
N ARG A 268 15.85 -28.65 24.12
CA ARG A 268 16.33 -29.81 24.91
C ARG A 268 15.85 -31.13 24.31
N GLU A 269 14.64 -31.17 23.77
CA GLU A 269 14.03 -32.32 23.09
C GLU A 269 14.66 -32.54 21.70
N GLU A 270 15.01 -31.47 20.96
CA GLU A 270 15.76 -31.53 19.70
C GLU A 270 17.21 -32.04 19.87
N ARG A 271 17.77 -31.94 21.09
CA ARG A 271 19.06 -32.60 21.45
C ARG A 271 18.93 -34.11 21.63
N ILE A 272 17.72 -34.64 21.78
CA ILE A 272 17.43 -36.07 21.68
C ILE A 272 16.92 -36.30 20.25
N GLY A 273 17.87 -36.37 19.32
CA GLY A 273 17.63 -36.38 17.88
C GLY A 273 16.62 -37.43 17.43
N PHE A 274 15.39 -37.00 17.14
CA PHE A 274 14.37 -37.84 16.50
C PHE A 274 14.71 -38.16 15.03
N ASN A 275 15.70 -37.47 14.47
CA ASN A 275 16.18 -37.66 13.10
C ASN A 275 17.26 -38.77 12.95
N SER A 276 17.68 -39.42 14.04
CA SER A 276 18.56 -40.60 13.99
C SER A 276 17.79 -41.93 13.98
N ILE A 277 16.46 -41.90 14.09
CA ILE A 277 15.59 -43.10 14.15
C ILE A 277 15.13 -43.54 12.75
N TYR A 278 15.26 -42.70 11.71
CA TYR A 278 14.67 -42.98 10.39
C TYR A 278 15.64 -43.08 9.21
N ILE A 279 16.96 -43.03 9.44
CA ILE A 279 17.94 -43.00 8.32
C ILE A 279 18.56 -44.37 7.99
N ASN A 280 18.48 -45.38 8.86
CA ASN A 280 18.86 -46.75 8.50
C ASN A 280 17.73 -47.69 8.92
N GLY A 281 17.05 -48.30 7.95
CA GLY A 281 15.90 -49.19 8.13
C GLY A 281 16.20 -50.53 8.83
N GLN A 282 16.91 -50.51 9.95
CA GLN A 282 17.10 -51.61 10.88
C GLN A 282 17.14 -51.05 12.31
N ILE A 283 16.19 -51.50 13.15
CA ILE A 283 16.16 -51.21 14.58
C ILE A 283 17.26 -52.06 15.26
N PRO A 284 18.26 -51.48 15.92
CA PRO A 284 19.29 -52.25 16.62
C PRO A 284 18.68 -53.02 17.80
N GLY A 285 18.78 -54.35 17.81
CA GLY A 285 18.40 -55.20 18.95
C GLY A 285 17.12 -56.03 18.78
N GLN A 286 16.45 -55.96 17.64
CA GLN A 286 15.34 -56.87 17.34
C GLN A 286 15.85 -58.10 16.59
N LEU A 287 16.00 -59.21 17.31
CA LEU A 287 16.11 -60.54 16.71
C LEU A 287 14.78 -60.85 15.99
N SER A 288 14.87 -61.18 14.71
CA SER A 288 13.74 -61.70 13.94
C SER A 288 13.45 -63.14 14.38
N ILE A 289 12.17 -63.50 14.45
CA ILE A 289 11.69 -64.77 14.98
C ILE A 289 12.05 -66.01 14.11
N ALA A 290 12.89 -65.86 13.07
CA ALA A 290 13.23 -66.91 12.11
C ALA A 290 14.72 -67.32 12.05
N ASP A 291 15.59 -66.78 12.92
CA ASP A 291 16.90 -67.36 13.24
C ASP A 291 16.80 -68.65 14.10
N LEU A 292 15.75 -69.45 13.88
CA LEU A 292 15.58 -70.79 14.47
C LEU A 292 15.64 -71.83 13.32
N THR A 293 16.85 -72.35 13.07
CA THR A 293 17.22 -73.42 12.10
C THR A 293 16.43 -74.75 12.30
N PRO A 294 16.47 -75.79 11.41
CA PRO A 294 17.50 -76.09 10.40
C PRO A 294 17.08 -76.79 9.05
N SER A 295 18.08 -76.90 8.15
CA SER A 295 18.32 -77.94 7.13
C SER A 295 17.74 -77.79 5.70
N GLY A 296 18.62 -77.99 4.69
CA GLY A 296 18.25 -78.47 3.36
C GLY A 296 18.88 -77.76 2.15
N ASP A 297 20.13 -78.10 1.82
CA ASP A 297 20.67 -78.46 0.49
C ASP A 297 20.25 -77.79 -0.86
N VAL A 298 21.30 -77.61 -1.68
CA VAL A 298 21.43 -77.64 -3.17
C VAL A 298 21.39 -76.33 -3.98
N ASP A 299 22.57 -76.03 -4.54
CA ASP A 299 22.93 -75.57 -5.91
C ASP A 299 21.81 -75.15 -6.88
N ASN A 300 22.03 -74.08 -7.66
CA ASN A 300 22.56 -74.20 -9.04
C ASN A 300 22.61 -72.84 -9.79
N GLU A 301 23.51 -72.83 -10.75
CA GLU A 301 24.00 -71.84 -11.72
C GLU A 301 22.99 -71.16 -12.66
N GLY A 302 23.48 -70.11 -13.33
CA GLY A 302 23.14 -69.77 -14.72
C GLY A 302 22.40 -68.43 -14.88
N GLU A 303 23.01 -67.35 -15.35
CA GLU A 303 23.49 -67.05 -16.72
C GLU A 303 22.53 -66.12 -17.50
N VAL A 304 23.13 -65.02 -17.99
CA VAL A 304 22.94 -64.37 -19.30
C VAL A 304 21.78 -63.37 -19.49
N SER A 305 22.16 -62.10 -19.38
CA SER A 305 22.06 -61.02 -20.40
C SER A 305 20.99 -61.12 -21.50
N ALA A 306 20.13 -60.09 -21.58
CA ALA A 306 20.05 -59.12 -22.69
C ALA A 306 19.21 -57.91 -22.27
#